data_AF-A0A316FAV9-F1
#
_entry.id   AF-A0A316FAV9-F1
#
_cell.length_a   1.000
_cell.length_b   1.000
_cell.length_c   1.000
_cell.angle_alpha   90.00
_cell.angle_beta   90.00
_cell.angle_gamma   90.00
#
_symmetry.space_group_name_H-M   'P 1'
#
loop_
_entity.id
_entity.type
_entity.pdbx_description
1 polymer ?
#
loop_
_entity_poly.entity_id
_entity_poly.type
_entity_poly.pdbx_seq_one_letter_code
_entity_poly.pdbx_strand_id
1 'polypeptide(L)'
;MRARANLAYSCVSIIIAIAPSSPAQADQVRSAQWFAGYLKLNQAHQITKGHGVTVAVVDSGVTPHIDIARNLRRGTDTVSGGDGFGQKDDSEGHGTKMAGLIAGHGHDGNGGVLGIAPEASLIPVKGAGRIDESDGITPGIKWAAEASADIINVSVTASRGRPLTEAISAAASADSLVVAAVGNTSENSRLAYPAAISEVLAVGATGRDGQRADFSITGSAVDICAPGVDIVTTFQANKYYKGNGTSEATAVVSGAAALVRAKFPTLSAQEVAHRLTSTADDNGPRGRDEQCGFGVLNIVKALTADVPPLNPAGASGSAGPTAAASAGVSASPGAGAGASTDVASPEPAGSSFPLVAGIAAGVVAVGALLAFMIRRRRRGAS
;
A
#
# COMPACT_ATOMS: atom_id res chain seq x y z
N MET A 1 7.38 -74.79 47.20
CA MET A 1 6.23 -74.42 46.34
C MET A 1 6.42 -72.99 45.86
N ARG A 2 6.36 -72.83 44.53
CA ARG A 2 6.09 -71.64 43.69
C ARG A 2 6.07 -70.24 44.37
N ALA A 3 6.87 -69.31 43.84
CA ALA A 3 6.36 -68.24 42.97
C ALA A 3 7.51 -67.43 42.35
N ARG A 4 7.42 -67.23 41.03
CA ARG A 4 8.29 -66.40 40.20
C ARG A 4 7.84 -64.93 40.32
N ALA A 5 8.78 -63.99 40.36
CA ALA A 5 8.50 -62.58 40.10
C ALA A 5 9.37 -62.13 38.92
N ASN A 6 8.71 -61.90 37.78
CA ASN A 6 9.30 -61.33 36.57
C ASN A 6 9.43 -59.81 36.77
N LEU A 7 10.63 -59.26 36.58
CA LEU A 7 10.87 -57.83 36.53
C LEU A 7 10.81 -57.38 35.06
N ALA A 8 9.70 -56.78 34.65
CA ALA A 8 9.53 -56.22 33.32
C ALA A 8 10.10 -54.79 33.29
N TYR A 9 11.11 -54.57 32.44
CA TYR A 9 11.63 -53.25 32.11
C TYR A 9 10.60 -52.49 31.27
N SER A 10 10.07 -51.37 31.77
CA SER A 10 9.30 -50.42 30.96
C SER A 10 10.23 -49.33 30.43
N CYS A 11 10.61 -49.45 29.16
CA CYS A 11 11.23 -48.37 28.39
C CYS A 11 10.20 -47.24 28.19
N VAL A 12 10.48 -46.07 28.74
CA VAL A 12 9.74 -44.83 28.44
C VAL A 12 10.35 -44.23 27.18
N SER A 13 9.74 -44.47 26.03
CA SER A 13 10.09 -43.79 24.79
C SER A 13 9.51 -42.37 24.81
N ILE A 14 10.36 -41.37 24.95
CA ILE A 14 10.00 -39.95 24.77
C ILE A 14 9.82 -39.73 23.27
N ILE A 15 8.57 -39.61 22.83
CA ILE A 15 8.24 -39.13 21.48
C ILE A 15 8.30 -37.61 21.53
N ILE A 16 9.40 -37.03 21.05
CA ILE A 16 9.46 -35.60 20.72
C ILE A 16 8.64 -35.42 19.45
N ALA A 17 7.42 -34.91 19.58
CA ALA A 17 6.64 -34.46 18.45
C ALA A 17 7.28 -33.18 17.90
N ILE A 18 8.17 -33.33 16.91
CA ILE A 18 8.58 -32.23 16.06
C ILE A 18 7.37 -31.94 15.16
N ALA A 19 6.58 -30.93 15.52
CA ALA A 19 5.58 -30.40 14.62
C ALA A 19 6.33 -29.75 13.44
N PRO A 20 6.15 -30.20 12.18
CA PRO A 20 6.69 -29.47 11.05
C PRO A 20 5.99 -28.11 10.98
N SER A 21 6.75 -27.03 11.07
CA SER A 21 6.30 -25.71 10.62
C SER A 21 5.98 -25.83 9.14
N SER A 22 4.70 -25.77 8.77
CA SER A 22 4.22 -26.17 7.44
C SER A 22 4.72 -25.25 6.31
N PRO A 23 5.47 -25.76 5.31
CA PRO A 23 5.77 -25.01 4.07
C PRO A 23 4.51 -24.71 3.22
N ALA A 24 3.36 -25.31 3.52
CA ALA A 24 2.12 -25.19 2.75
C ALA A 24 1.42 -23.80 2.83
N GLN A 25 1.76 -22.95 3.80
CA GLN A 25 1.10 -21.64 3.98
C GLN A 25 1.81 -20.54 3.17
N ALA A 26 3.09 -20.73 2.85
CA ALA A 26 3.92 -19.80 2.10
C ALA A 26 3.54 -19.73 0.60
N ASP A 27 3.13 -20.87 0.03
CA ASP A 27 2.62 -20.96 -1.36
C ASP A 27 1.26 -20.26 -1.52
N GLN A 28 0.45 -20.14 -0.46
CA GLN A 28 -0.89 -19.56 -0.53
C GLN A 28 -0.86 -18.03 -0.71
N VAL A 29 0.11 -17.33 -0.09
CA VAL A 29 0.14 -15.86 -0.13
C VAL A 29 0.50 -15.37 -1.52
N ARG A 30 1.62 -15.85 -2.09
CA ARG A 30 2.08 -15.43 -3.41
C ARG A 30 1.14 -15.85 -4.53
N SER A 31 0.56 -17.04 -4.44
CA SER A 31 -0.45 -17.48 -5.41
C SER A 31 -1.74 -16.65 -5.35
N ALA A 32 -2.06 -16.04 -4.21
CA ALA A 32 -3.19 -15.15 -4.06
C ALA A 32 -2.94 -13.71 -4.58
N GLN A 33 -1.68 -13.33 -4.85
CA GLN A 33 -1.32 -12.02 -5.42
C GLN A 33 -1.59 -11.97 -6.93
N TRP A 34 -2.86 -11.98 -7.32
CA TRP A 34 -3.29 -11.95 -8.72
C TRP A 34 -2.66 -10.80 -9.53
N PHE A 35 -2.44 -9.65 -8.88
CA PHE A 35 -1.86 -8.46 -9.49
C PHE A 35 -0.43 -8.72 -9.97
N ALA A 36 0.30 -9.67 -9.38
CA ALA A 36 1.65 -10.03 -9.81
C ALA A 36 1.66 -10.61 -11.23
N GLY A 37 0.65 -11.43 -11.54
CA GLY A 37 0.42 -11.96 -12.89
C GLY A 37 -0.10 -10.89 -13.85
N TYR A 38 -1.09 -10.12 -13.41
CA TYR A 38 -1.69 -9.03 -14.20
C TYR A 38 -0.64 -8.00 -14.65
N LEU A 39 0.23 -7.56 -13.74
CA LEU A 39 1.31 -6.59 -14.00
C LEU A 39 2.58 -7.23 -14.58
N LYS A 40 2.57 -8.54 -14.83
CA LYS A 40 3.69 -9.30 -15.41
C LYS A 40 5.00 -9.13 -14.63
N LEU A 41 4.96 -9.22 -13.30
CA LEU A 41 6.13 -8.98 -12.45
C LEU A 41 7.32 -9.89 -12.76
N ASN A 42 7.07 -11.16 -13.12
CA ASN A 42 8.14 -12.06 -13.55
C ASN A 42 8.94 -11.49 -14.73
N GLN A 43 8.28 -10.85 -15.70
CA GLN A 43 8.95 -10.22 -16.84
C GLN A 43 9.67 -8.94 -16.41
N ALA A 44 9.01 -8.09 -15.61
CA ALA A 44 9.62 -6.86 -15.10
C ALA A 44 10.89 -7.13 -14.28
N HIS A 45 10.87 -8.16 -13.42
CA HIS A 45 11.99 -8.54 -12.55
C HIS A 45 13.17 -9.18 -13.28
N GLN A 46 13.01 -9.61 -14.54
CA GLN A 46 14.16 -9.93 -15.41
C GLN A 46 14.90 -8.69 -15.89
N ILE A 47 14.25 -7.51 -15.86
CA ILE A 47 14.82 -6.24 -16.30
C ILE A 47 15.45 -5.52 -15.10
N THR A 48 14.71 -5.38 -14.00
CA THR A 48 15.17 -4.76 -12.76
C THR A 48 14.21 -5.10 -11.62
N LYS A 49 14.71 -5.03 -10.38
CA LYS A 49 13.95 -5.26 -9.15
C LYS A 49 13.90 -4.05 -8.21
N GLY A 50 14.38 -2.88 -8.66
CA GLY A 50 14.35 -1.64 -7.89
C GLY A 50 15.57 -1.39 -7.02
N HIS A 51 16.66 -2.14 -7.21
CA HIS A 51 17.90 -1.94 -6.45
C HIS A 51 18.43 -0.50 -6.57
N GLY A 52 18.88 0.06 -5.45
CA GLY A 52 19.44 1.41 -5.37
C GLY A 52 18.41 2.53 -5.24
N VAL A 53 17.12 2.21 -5.30
CA VAL A 53 16.04 3.20 -5.15
C VAL A 53 15.46 3.15 -3.74
N THR A 54 15.20 4.34 -3.19
CA THR A 54 14.66 4.53 -1.84
C THR A 54 13.23 5.06 -1.90
N VAL A 55 12.30 4.35 -1.25
CA VAL A 55 10.90 4.74 -1.15
C VAL A 55 10.57 5.10 0.29
N ALA A 56 10.19 6.36 0.54
CA ALA A 56 9.63 6.78 1.79
C ALA A 56 8.14 6.41 1.85
N VAL A 57 7.72 5.78 2.96
CA VAL A 57 6.32 5.41 3.21
C VAL A 57 5.78 6.34 4.29
N VAL A 58 5.14 7.44 3.86
CA VAL A 58 4.54 8.44 4.76
C VAL A 58 3.13 7.99 5.12
N ASP A 59 3.00 7.37 6.29
CA ASP A 59 1.82 6.58 6.66
C ASP A 59 1.70 6.39 8.19
N SER A 60 1.03 5.33 8.65
CA SER A 60 0.86 4.95 10.06
C SER A 60 2.12 4.38 10.75
N GLY A 61 3.24 4.33 10.03
CA GLY A 61 4.45 3.59 10.41
C GLY A 61 4.55 2.25 9.67
N VAL A 62 5.69 1.56 9.82
CA VAL A 62 5.96 0.26 9.16
C VAL A 62 6.61 -0.68 10.16
N THR A 63 5.84 -1.63 10.68
CA THR A 63 6.39 -2.63 11.60
C THR A 63 7.25 -3.63 10.84
N PRO A 64 8.40 -4.06 11.38
CA PRO A 64 9.18 -5.15 10.79
C PRO A 64 8.33 -6.39 10.54
N HIS A 65 8.32 -6.84 9.29
CA HIS A 65 7.66 -8.06 8.85
C HIS A 65 8.67 -8.91 8.08
N ILE A 66 8.62 -10.24 8.21
CA ILE A 66 9.61 -11.17 7.63
C ILE A 66 9.84 -10.94 6.13
N ASP A 67 8.79 -10.55 5.40
CA ASP A 67 8.82 -10.25 3.97
C ASP A 67 9.39 -8.88 3.57
N ILE A 68 9.64 -7.96 4.50
CA ILE A 68 10.18 -6.61 4.19
C ILE A 68 11.37 -6.20 5.05
N ALA A 69 11.69 -6.97 6.10
CA ALA A 69 12.66 -6.58 7.12
C ALA A 69 14.05 -6.27 6.55
N ARG A 70 14.48 -6.91 5.46
CA ARG A 70 15.79 -6.62 4.83
C ARG A 70 15.81 -5.31 4.05
N ASN A 71 14.64 -4.87 3.60
CA ASN A 71 14.46 -3.65 2.82
C ASN A 71 14.21 -2.43 3.71
N LEU A 72 13.86 -2.66 4.98
CA LEU A 72 13.55 -1.59 5.93
C LEU A 72 14.82 -0.85 6.40
N ARG A 73 14.78 0.47 6.34
CA ARG A 73 15.79 1.40 6.86
C ARG A 73 15.22 2.20 8.03
N ARG A 74 16.10 2.90 8.75
CA ARG A 74 15.67 3.81 9.82
C ARG A 74 14.94 4.99 9.20
N GLY A 75 13.77 5.27 9.73
CA GLY A 75 12.94 6.38 9.31
C GLY A 75 12.77 7.41 10.42
N THR A 76 11.57 7.96 10.54
CA THR A 76 11.22 8.95 11.56
C THR A 76 9.75 8.84 11.98
N ASP A 77 9.43 9.47 13.10
CA ASP A 77 8.05 9.82 13.46
C ASP A 77 7.88 11.33 13.38
N THR A 78 6.82 11.77 12.71
CA THR A 78 6.39 13.16 12.68
C THR A 78 5.13 13.40 13.52
N VAL A 79 4.72 12.38 14.27
CA VAL A 79 3.70 12.41 15.32
C VAL A 79 4.30 11.93 16.64
N SER A 80 3.65 12.24 17.75
CA SER A 80 4.09 11.77 19.07
C SER A 80 3.83 10.27 19.25
N GLY A 81 4.55 9.66 20.19
CA GLY A 81 4.29 8.28 20.63
C GLY A 81 4.97 7.17 19.82
N GLY A 82 5.86 7.50 18.88
CA GLY A 82 6.66 6.51 18.16
C GLY A 82 8.07 6.27 18.74
N ASP A 83 8.89 5.50 18.02
CA ASP A 83 10.23 5.04 18.42
C ASP A 83 11.39 5.87 17.85
N GLY A 84 11.09 6.93 17.14
CA GLY A 84 11.99 7.77 16.37
C GLY A 84 12.40 7.17 15.01
N PHE A 85 11.88 5.99 14.63
CA PHE A 85 12.25 5.30 13.39
C PHE A 85 11.07 5.01 12.46
N GLY A 86 9.84 5.33 12.86
CA GLY A 86 8.64 4.97 12.12
C GLY A 86 8.35 3.47 12.10
N GLN A 87 8.99 2.68 12.98
CA GLN A 87 8.95 1.22 12.92
C GLN A 87 8.15 0.54 14.04
N LYS A 88 7.68 1.30 15.02
CA LYS A 88 6.81 0.81 16.08
C LYS A 88 5.44 1.46 16.01
N ASP A 89 4.50 0.80 16.67
CA ASP A 89 3.16 1.33 16.93
C ASP A 89 2.41 1.69 15.64
N ASP A 90 2.63 0.90 14.58
CA ASP A 90 1.75 0.82 13.42
C ASP A 90 0.47 0.05 13.80
N SER A 91 -0.32 0.64 14.70
CA SER A 91 -1.51 0.01 15.28
C SER A 91 -2.60 -0.30 14.24
N GLU A 92 -2.61 0.42 13.11
CA GLU A 92 -3.48 0.09 11.99
C GLU A 92 -2.92 -1.07 11.17
N GLY A 93 -1.61 -1.07 10.92
CA GLY A 93 -0.96 -1.92 9.94
C GLY A 93 -0.91 -1.29 8.53
N HIS A 94 -1.26 -0.01 8.37
CA HIS A 94 -1.51 0.60 7.06
C HIS A 94 -0.22 0.75 6.27
N GLY A 95 0.75 1.44 6.84
CA GLY A 95 2.07 1.56 6.24
C GLY A 95 2.75 0.20 6.05
N THR A 96 2.54 -0.77 6.96
CA THR A 96 3.04 -2.14 6.76
C THR A 96 2.41 -2.82 5.53
N LYS A 97 1.12 -2.61 5.22
CA LYS A 97 0.49 -3.09 3.98
C LYS A 97 1.15 -2.47 2.75
N MET A 98 1.33 -1.15 2.75
CA MET A 98 1.92 -0.39 1.64
C MET A 98 3.37 -0.80 1.39
N ALA A 99 4.17 -0.92 2.44
CA ALA A 99 5.55 -1.37 2.40
C ALA A 99 5.71 -2.76 1.74
N GLY A 100 4.81 -3.70 2.05
CA GLY A 100 4.80 -5.04 1.42
C GLY A 100 4.52 -4.99 -0.08
N LEU A 101 3.58 -4.14 -0.51
CA LEU A 101 3.28 -3.96 -1.93
C LEU A 101 4.44 -3.31 -2.67
N ILE A 102 5.10 -2.33 -2.06
CA ILE A 102 6.24 -1.64 -2.68
C ILE A 102 7.44 -2.59 -2.78
N ALA A 103 7.91 -3.14 -1.66
CA ALA A 103 9.20 -3.84 -1.60
C ALA A 103 9.17 -5.13 -0.77
N GLY A 104 8.07 -5.88 -0.80
CA GLY A 104 8.03 -7.26 -0.30
C GLY A 104 9.06 -8.14 -1.01
N HIS A 105 10.10 -8.57 -0.29
CA HIS A 105 11.14 -9.44 -0.79
C HIS A 105 10.85 -10.94 -0.54
N GLY A 106 9.74 -11.26 0.12
CA GLY A 106 9.38 -12.62 0.48
C GLY A 106 10.29 -13.28 1.53
N HIS A 107 10.02 -14.53 1.85
CA HIS A 107 10.89 -15.37 2.68
C HIS A 107 10.92 -16.81 2.14
N ASP A 108 11.87 -17.60 2.63
CA ASP A 108 11.97 -19.04 2.34
C ASP A 108 11.88 -19.41 0.84
N GLY A 109 12.60 -18.65 0.01
CA GLY A 109 12.60 -18.81 -1.44
C GLY A 109 11.39 -18.14 -2.09
N ASN A 110 10.30 -18.90 -2.27
CA ASN A 110 9.09 -18.42 -2.95
C ASN A 110 7.93 -18.07 -2.00
N GLY A 111 8.17 -18.03 -0.69
CA GLY A 111 7.18 -17.76 0.33
C GLY A 111 6.88 -16.28 0.55
N GLY A 112 5.65 -15.99 0.97
CA GLY A 112 5.23 -14.66 1.42
C GLY A 112 4.96 -13.66 0.29
N VAL A 113 4.87 -12.39 0.67
CA VAL A 113 4.53 -11.29 -0.25
C VAL A 113 5.70 -10.96 -1.16
N LEU A 114 5.43 -10.92 -2.46
CA LEU A 114 6.31 -10.30 -3.45
C LEU A 114 5.77 -8.91 -3.79
N GLY A 115 6.56 -7.88 -3.50
CA GLY A 115 6.28 -6.51 -3.86
C GLY A 115 6.65 -6.22 -5.31
N ILE A 116 6.29 -5.02 -5.77
CA ILE A 116 6.59 -4.57 -7.13
C ILE A 116 8.10 -4.36 -7.33
N ALA A 117 8.80 -3.77 -6.36
CA ALA A 117 10.23 -3.49 -6.37
C ALA A 117 10.94 -4.17 -5.18
N PRO A 118 11.14 -5.49 -5.20
CA PRO A 118 11.59 -6.27 -4.05
C PRO A 118 13.04 -5.99 -3.62
N GLU A 119 13.82 -5.20 -4.37
CA GLU A 119 15.18 -4.79 -4.01
C GLU A 119 15.30 -3.29 -3.68
N ALA A 120 14.17 -2.56 -3.67
CA ALA A 120 14.14 -1.17 -3.21
C ALA A 120 14.27 -1.09 -1.68
N SER A 121 14.84 0.02 -1.18
CA SER A 121 14.89 0.31 0.26
C SER A 121 13.65 1.09 0.68
N LEU A 122 13.14 0.80 1.88
CA LEU A 122 11.98 1.46 2.48
C LEU A 122 12.42 2.34 3.64
N ILE A 123 11.99 3.60 3.65
CA ILE A 123 12.13 4.50 4.80
C ILE A 123 10.74 4.75 5.41
N PRO A 124 10.44 4.23 6.61
CA PRO A 124 9.18 4.49 7.28
C PRO A 124 9.06 5.93 7.75
N VAL A 125 7.96 6.61 7.47
CA VAL A 125 7.70 7.94 8.00
C VAL A 125 6.34 7.90 8.67
N LYS A 126 6.32 7.74 9.99
CA LYS A 126 5.08 7.68 10.76
C LYS A 126 4.53 9.10 10.91
N GLY A 127 3.57 9.45 10.06
CA GLY A 127 2.88 10.74 10.08
C GLY A 127 1.43 10.66 10.56
N ALA A 128 0.96 9.46 10.91
CA ALA A 128 -0.37 9.21 11.44
C ALA A 128 -0.35 8.17 12.58
N GLY A 129 -1.20 8.36 13.59
CA GLY A 129 -1.54 7.31 14.56
C GLY A 129 -2.70 6.44 14.06
N ARG A 130 -3.63 7.04 13.30
CA ARG A 130 -4.80 6.43 12.66
C ARG A 130 -5.05 7.09 11.29
N ILE A 131 -5.78 6.44 10.38
CA ILE A 131 -6.03 6.96 9.01
C ILE A 131 -6.74 8.33 9.01
N ASP A 132 -7.51 8.65 10.05
CA ASP A 132 -8.20 9.92 10.27
C ASP A 132 -7.35 11.02 10.93
N GLU A 133 -6.14 10.68 11.40
CA GLU A 133 -5.17 11.63 11.96
C GLU A 133 -4.13 12.00 10.89
N SER A 134 -4.15 13.25 10.43
CA SER A 134 -3.31 13.70 9.28
C SER A 134 -2.25 14.74 9.63
N ASP A 135 -2.11 15.08 10.91
CA ASP A 135 -1.30 16.23 11.35
C ASP A 135 0.21 16.05 11.09
N GLY A 136 0.70 14.80 11.07
CA GLY A 136 2.09 14.47 10.78
C GLY A 136 2.40 14.17 9.32
N ILE A 137 1.40 14.07 8.43
CA ILE A 137 1.61 13.72 7.02
C ILE A 137 2.38 14.80 6.27
N THR A 138 1.97 16.06 6.41
CA THR A 138 2.66 17.20 5.77
C THR A 138 4.11 17.35 6.25
N PRO A 139 4.41 17.34 7.56
CA PRO A 139 5.80 17.28 8.04
C PRO A 139 6.55 16.04 7.54
N GLY A 140 5.87 14.89 7.43
CA GLY A 140 6.46 13.64 6.95
C GLY A 140 6.90 13.71 5.49
N ILE A 141 6.07 14.29 4.62
CA ILE A 141 6.42 14.55 3.21
C ILE A 141 7.66 15.45 3.14
N LYS A 142 7.68 16.53 3.91
CA LYS A 142 8.82 17.46 3.93
C LYS A 142 10.10 16.76 4.40
N TRP A 143 10.02 15.98 5.48
CA TRP A 143 11.16 15.23 5.99
C TRP A 143 11.67 14.19 4.98
N ALA A 144 10.77 13.48 4.29
CA ALA A 144 11.15 12.50 3.28
C ALA A 144 11.89 13.14 2.09
N ALA A 145 11.49 14.37 1.71
CA ALA A 145 12.21 15.17 0.72
C ALA A 145 13.61 15.58 1.22
N GLU A 146 13.72 16.05 2.46
CA GLU A 146 15.02 16.38 3.10
C GLU A 146 15.94 15.16 3.23
N ALA A 147 15.37 13.97 3.44
CA ALA A 147 16.06 12.70 3.43
C ALA A 147 16.42 12.19 2.01
N SER A 148 16.08 12.96 0.97
CA SER A 148 16.32 12.63 -0.45
C SER A 148 15.77 11.26 -0.85
N ALA A 149 14.58 10.90 -0.37
CA ALA A 149 13.89 9.72 -0.87
C ALA A 149 13.57 9.90 -2.36
N ASP A 150 13.81 8.88 -3.18
CA ASP A 150 13.51 8.95 -4.61
C ASP A 150 12.00 9.05 -4.88
N ILE A 151 11.22 8.34 -4.07
CA ILE A 151 9.77 8.24 -4.17
C ILE A 151 9.16 8.40 -2.78
N ILE A 152 8.09 9.18 -2.69
CA ILE A 152 7.34 9.42 -1.45
C ILE A 152 5.93 8.89 -1.67
N ASN A 153 5.63 7.74 -1.07
CA ASN A 153 4.31 7.12 -1.10
C ASN A 153 3.42 7.73 -0.01
N VAL A 154 2.30 8.34 -0.41
CA VAL A 154 1.30 8.94 0.50
C VAL A 154 -0.07 8.31 0.24
N SER A 155 -0.34 7.20 0.93
CA SER A 155 -1.58 6.42 0.78
C SER A 155 -2.66 6.80 1.82
N VAL A 156 -2.54 8.01 2.38
CA VAL A 156 -3.41 8.58 3.42
C VAL A 156 -3.69 10.05 3.08
N THR A 157 -4.66 10.66 3.76
CA THR A 157 -5.04 12.05 3.50
C THR A 157 -4.16 13.03 4.27
N ALA A 158 -4.01 14.23 3.71
CA ALA A 158 -3.34 15.37 4.36
C ALA A 158 -4.25 16.59 4.40
N SER A 159 -4.11 17.42 5.44
CA SER A 159 -4.83 18.68 5.52
C SER A 159 -4.41 19.63 4.39
N ARG A 160 -5.39 20.12 3.62
CA ARG A 160 -5.17 21.12 2.57
C ARG A 160 -4.68 22.43 3.19
N GLY A 161 -3.58 22.96 2.66
CA GLY A 161 -3.10 24.28 3.03
C GLY A 161 -1.75 24.60 2.41
N ARG A 162 -1.30 25.84 2.60
CA ARG A 162 0.02 26.30 2.14
C ARG A 162 1.18 25.39 2.61
N PRO A 163 1.23 24.90 3.86
CA PRO A 163 2.30 24.01 4.30
C PRO A 163 2.39 22.72 3.47
N LEU A 164 1.26 22.16 3.04
CA LEU A 164 1.25 20.97 2.20
C LEU A 164 1.83 21.27 0.82
N THR A 165 1.40 22.36 0.18
CA THR A 165 1.94 22.78 -1.12
C THR A 165 3.45 23.07 -1.04
N GLU A 166 3.93 23.68 0.05
CA GLU A 166 5.36 23.90 0.28
C GLU A 166 6.13 22.57 0.46
N ALA A 167 5.56 21.58 1.15
CA ALA A 167 6.16 20.26 1.29
C ALA A 167 6.24 19.50 -0.05
N ILE A 168 5.19 19.58 -0.88
CA ILE A 168 5.21 19.01 -2.24
C ILE A 168 6.24 19.71 -3.13
N SER A 169 6.32 21.05 -3.05
CA SER A 169 7.33 21.82 -3.80
C SER A 169 8.76 21.48 -3.36
N ALA A 170 8.97 21.24 -2.06
CA ALA A 170 10.25 20.77 -1.54
C ALA A 170 10.62 19.37 -2.07
N ALA A 171 9.66 18.44 -2.11
CA ALA A 171 9.86 17.12 -2.72
C ALA A 171 10.23 17.21 -4.20
N ALA A 172 9.49 18.02 -4.98
CA ALA A 172 9.81 18.24 -6.39
C ALA A 172 11.20 18.88 -6.58
N SER A 173 11.60 19.82 -5.71
CA SER A 173 12.92 20.45 -5.76
C SER A 173 14.06 19.49 -5.38
N ALA A 174 13.77 18.49 -4.55
CA ALA A 174 14.69 17.40 -4.19
C ALA A 174 14.70 16.25 -5.21
N ASP A 175 13.97 16.40 -6.33
CA ASP A 175 13.79 15.36 -7.35
C ASP A 175 13.18 14.04 -6.78
N SER A 176 12.30 14.20 -5.79
CA SER A 176 11.48 13.15 -5.19
C SER A 176 10.10 13.11 -5.85
N LEU A 177 9.70 11.94 -6.37
CA LEU A 177 8.35 11.75 -6.90
C LEU A 177 7.35 11.50 -5.77
N VAL A 178 6.39 12.40 -5.56
CA VAL A 178 5.26 12.15 -4.66
C VAL A 178 4.17 11.39 -5.41
N VAL A 179 3.75 10.25 -4.86
CA VAL A 179 2.69 9.39 -5.40
C VAL A 179 1.60 9.29 -4.34
N ALA A 180 0.36 9.64 -4.67
CA ALA A 180 -0.71 9.73 -3.68
C ALA A 180 -2.05 9.16 -4.13
N ALA A 181 -2.81 8.65 -3.16
CA ALA A 181 -4.14 8.09 -3.38
C ALA A 181 -5.19 9.18 -3.63
N VAL A 182 -6.05 8.97 -4.63
CA VAL A 182 -7.15 9.91 -4.96
C VAL A 182 -8.29 9.87 -3.93
N GLY A 183 -8.32 8.82 -3.10
CA GLY A 183 -9.31 8.61 -2.03
C GLY A 183 -10.40 7.61 -2.43
N ASN A 184 -11.13 7.13 -1.42
CA ASN A 184 -12.22 6.18 -1.58
C ASN A 184 -13.57 6.86 -1.28
N THR A 185 -14.64 6.52 -2.01
CA THR A 185 -15.94 7.19 -1.91
C THR A 185 -16.62 7.02 -0.54
N SER A 186 -16.91 8.14 0.12
CA SER A 186 -17.91 8.40 1.16
C SER A 186 -18.92 9.48 0.72
N GLU A 187 -19.94 9.80 1.53
CA GLU A 187 -20.84 10.94 1.26
C GLU A 187 -20.04 12.24 0.96
N ASN A 188 -20.40 12.97 -0.10
CA ASN A 188 -19.75 14.22 -0.55
C ASN A 188 -18.26 14.12 -0.89
N SER A 189 -17.79 12.94 -1.32
CA SER A 189 -16.39 12.70 -1.67
C SER A 189 -15.82 13.70 -2.67
N ARG A 190 -14.68 14.28 -2.30
CA ARG A 190 -13.81 15.07 -3.18
C ARG A 190 -12.47 14.37 -3.25
N LEU A 191 -11.74 14.64 -4.33
CA LEU A 191 -10.39 14.14 -4.51
C LEU A 191 -9.52 14.53 -3.31
N ALA A 192 -8.83 13.53 -2.75
CA ALA A 192 -8.05 13.70 -1.53
C ALA A 192 -6.78 14.52 -1.78
N TYR A 193 -6.32 15.22 -0.73
CA TYR A 193 -4.97 15.79 -0.72
C TYR A 193 -3.99 14.77 -0.12
N PRO A 194 -2.78 14.64 -0.68
CA PRO A 194 -2.16 15.53 -1.66
C PRO A 194 -2.43 15.21 -3.14
N ALA A 195 -3.14 14.14 -3.49
CA ALA A 195 -3.39 13.75 -4.89
C ALA A 195 -4.08 14.84 -5.73
N ALA A 196 -4.82 15.77 -5.12
CA ALA A 196 -5.41 16.92 -5.80
C ALA A 196 -4.41 18.05 -6.17
N ILE A 197 -3.12 17.89 -5.92
CA ILE A 197 -2.05 18.86 -6.27
C ILE A 197 -1.40 18.41 -7.58
N SER A 198 -1.25 19.33 -8.54
CA SER A 198 -0.78 19.04 -9.91
C SER A 198 0.59 18.38 -10.02
N GLU A 199 1.47 18.63 -9.06
CA GLU A 199 2.83 18.09 -9.00
C GLU A 199 2.90 16.67 -8.43
N VAL A 200 1.78 16.13 -7.97
CA VAL A 200 1.67 14.80 -7.37
C VAL A 200 1.13 13.82 -8.39
N LEU A 201 1.76 12.65 -8.52
CA LEU A 201 1.21 11.57 -9.34
C LEU A 201 0.00 10.96 -8.62
N ALA A 202 -1.19 11.31 -9.10
CA ALA A 202 -2.46 10.93 -8.47
C ALA A 202 -2.95 9.56 -8.95
N VAL A 203 -3.17 8.64 -8.01
CA VAL A 203 -3.42 7.23 -8.32
C VAL A 203 -4.83 6.78 -7.93
N GLY A 204 -5.57 6.31 -8.94
CA GLY A 204 -6.86 5.62 -8.81
C GLY A 204 -6.72 4.10 -8.73
N ALA A 205 -7.81 3.41 -8.38
CA ALA A 205 -7.86 1.96 -8.21
C ALA A 205 -8.66 1.26 -9.31
N THR A 206 -8.21 0.08 -9.70
CA THR A 206 -8.90 -0.82 -10.64
C THR A 206 -9.12 -2.21 -10.06
N GLY A 207 -10.13 -2.88 -10.61
CA GLY A 207 -10.41 -4.29 -10.41
C GLY A 207 -9.54 -5.22 -11.24
N ARG A 208 -9.81 -6.53 -11.13
CA ARG A 208 -9.13 -7.59 -11.90
C ARG A 208 -9.38 -7.51 -13.40
N ASP A 209 -10.47 -6.88 -13.80
CA ASP A 209 -10.89 -6.61 -15.16
C ASP A 209 -10.24 -5.35 -15.76
N GLY A 210 -9.42 -4.64 -14.97
CA GLY A 210 -8.81 -3.36 -15.38
C GLY A 210 -9.79 -2.20 -15.42
N GLN A 211 -11.02 -2.37 -14.95
CA GLN A 211 -12.00 -1.30 -14.84
C GLN A 211 -11.82 -0.54 -13.53
N ARG A 212 -12.19 0.75 -13.52
CA ARG A 212 -12.14 1.57 -12.30
C ARG A 212 -12.95 0.89 -11.19
N ALA A 213 -12.38 0.77 -10.01
CA ALA A 213 -13.11 0.29 -8.84
C ALA A 213 -14.20 1.30 -8.44
N ASP A 214 -15.38 0.84 -8.05
CA ASP A 214 -16.52 1.71 -7.72
C ASP A 214 -16.21 2.70 -6.60
N PHE A 215 -15.37 2.30 -5.63
CA PHE A 215 -14.96 3.17 -4.54
C PHE A 215 -13.91 4.19 -4.95
N SER A 216 -13.24 4.06 -6.10
CA SER A 216 -12.16 4.98 -6.49
C SER A 216 -12.74 6.34 -6.87
N ILE A 217 -12.33 7.40 -6.18
CA ILE A 217 -12.76 8.76 -6.51
C ILE A 217 -12.26 9.14 -7.91
N THR A 218 -13.13 9.79 -8.68
CA THR A 218 -12.83 10.32 -10.02
C THR A 218 -12.52 11.81 -9.97
N GLY A 219 -11.83 12.30 -10.98
CA GLY A 219 -11.69 13.73 -11.22
C GLY A 219 -10.58 14.05 -12.21
N SER A 220 -10.54 15.30 -12.64
CA SER A 220 -9.54 15.79 -13.58
C SER A 220 -8.10 15.70 -13.07
N ALA A 221 -7.88 15.54 -11.76
CA ALA A 221 -6.57 15.36 -11.18
C ALA A 221 -6.06 13.90 -11.22
N VAL A 222 -6.89 12.90 -11.54
CA VAL A 222 -6.43 11.50 -11.63
C VAL A 222 -5.46 11.35 -12.81
N ASP A 223 -4.29 10.76 -12.57
CA ASP A 223 -3.26 10.59 -13.61
C ASP A 223 -3.13 9.16 -14.10
N ILE A 224 -3.26 8.18 -13.19
CA ILE A 224 -3.10 6.76 -13.54
C ILE A 224 -3.90 5.88 -12.59
N CYS A 225 -4.32 4.72 -13.05
CA CYS A 225 -4.89 3.67 -12.22
C CYS A 225 -3.93 2.48 -12.04
N ALA A 226 -4.06 1.77 -10.93
CA ALA A 226 -3.40 0.48 -10.70
C ALA A 226 -4.32 -0.50 -9.96
N PRO A 227 -3.97 -1.81 -9.92
CA PRO A 227 -4.72 -2.79 -9.14
C PRO A 227 -4.94 -2.36 -7.69
N GLY A 228 -6.21 -2.28 -7.27
CA GLY A 228 -6.60 -1.87 -5.92
C GLY A 228 -7.73 -2.71 -5.31
N VAL A 229 -8.13 -3.82 -5.94
CA VAL A 229 -9.18 -4.74 -5.45
C VAL A 229 -8.62 -6.13 -5.19
N ASP A 230 -9.03 -6.76 -4.08
CA ASP A 230 -8.56 -8.08 -3.63
C ASP A 230 -7.03 -8.17 -3.57
N ILE A 231 -6.38 -7.12 -3.06
CA ILE A 231 -4.94 -7.01 -3.01
C ILE A 231 -4.41 -7.70 -1.75
N VAL A 232 -3.51 -8.67 -1.95
CA VAL A 232 -2.88 -9.44 -0.88
C VAL A 232 -1.50 -8.87 -0.57
N THR A 233 -1.24 -8.55 0.70
CA THR A 233 0.02 -7.97 1.17
C THR A 233 0.30 -8.27 2.65
N THR A 234 1.41 -7.74 3.18
CA THR A 234 1.85 -7.85 4.57
C THR A 234 0.93 -7.09 5.51
N PHE A 235 0.97 -7.45 6.79
CA PHE A 235 0.24 -6.79 7.86
C PHE A 235 1.06 -6.87 9.16
N GLN A 236 0.73 -6.04 10.13
CA GLN A 236 1.39 -6.05 11.44
C GLN A 236 1.39 -7.45 12.11
N ALA A 237 2.35 -7.66 13.02
CA ALA A 237 2.56 -8.92 13.75
C ALA A 237 2.84 -10.14 12.84
N ASN A 238 3.61 -9.94 11.75
CA ASN A 238 3.95 -11.00 10.77
C ASN A 238 2.72 -11.69 10.15
N LYS A 239 1.65 -10.94 9.93
CA LYS A 239 0.41 -11.44 9.32
C LYS A 239 0.29 -10.95 7.89
N TYR A 240 -0.74 -11.46 7.22
CA TYR A 240 -1.11 -11.05 5.86
C TYR A 240 -2.50 -10.43 5.86
N TYR A 241 -2.73 -9.55 4.91
CA TYR A 241 -3.98 -8.84 4.69
C TYR A 241 -4.45 -9.02 3.25
N LYS A 242 -5.78 -9.05 3.06
CA LYS A 242 -6.42 -8.90 1.75
C LYS A 242 -7.48 -7.82 1.84
N GLY A 243 -7.43 -6.82 0.97
CA GLY A 243 -8.42 -5.75 0.96
C GLY A 243 -8.45 -4.96 -0.32
N ASN A 244 -9.10 -3.80 -0.23
CA ASN A 244 -9.35 -2.92 -1.36
C ASN A 244 -9.06 -1.46 -0.98
N GLY A 245 -8.50 -0.71 -1.91
CA GLY A 245 -8.29 0.71 -1.72
C GLY A 245 -7.43 1.36 -2.81
N THR A 246 -7.60 2.66 -2.96
CA THR A 246 -6.67 3.51 -3.71
C THR A 246 -5.29 3.54 -3.06
N SER A 247 -5.22 3.36 -1.73
CA SER A 247 -3.98 3.17 -0.98
C SER A 247 -3.11 2.04 -1.55
N GLU A 248 -3.67 0.85 -1.77
CA GLU A 248 -2.97 -0.28 -2.36
C GLU A 248 -2.50 0.01 -3.79
N ALA A 249 -3.35 0.66 -4.60
CA ALA A 249 -3.01 1.07 -5.95
C ALA A 249 -1.83 2.06 -5.96
N THR A 250 -1.83 3.04 -5.05
CA THR A 250 -0.72 4.00 -4.85
C THR A 250 0.58 3.28 -4.52
N ALA A 251 0.57 2.29 -3.61
CA ALA A 251 1.75 1.51 -3.28
C ALA A 251 2.28 0.70 -4.47
N VAL A 252 1.37 0.17 -5.30
CA VAL A 252 1.74 -0.51 -6.55
C VAL A 252 2.43 0.45 -7.53
N VAL A 253 1.90 1.66 -7.73
CA VAL A 253 2.50 2.68 -8.60
C VAL A 253 3.84 3.16 -8.03
N SER A 254 3.95 3.38 -6.72
CA SER A 254 5.22 3.73 -6.05
C SER A 254 6.30 2.68 -6.29
N GLY A 255 5.96 1.39 -6.21
CA GLY A 255 6.89 0.32 -6.56
C GLY A 255 7.25 0.29 -8.05
N ALA A 256 6.30 0.58 -8.94
CA ALA A 256 6.59 0.68 -10.38
C ALA A 256 7.51 1.86 -10.71
N ALA A 257 7.31 3.02 -10.05
CA ALA A 257 8.22 4.16 -10.12
C ALA A 257 9.64 3.76 -9.67
N ALA A 258 9.76 2.92 -8.64
CA ALA A 258 11.06 2.44 -8.18
C ALA A 258 11.75 1.52 -9.20
N LEU A 259 11.00 0.66 -9.89
CA LEU A 259 11.52 -0.10 -11.01
C LEU A 259 12.00 0.82 -12.15
N VAL A 260 11.21 1.84 -12.50
CA VAL A 260 11.56 2.81 -13.55
C VAL A 260 12.83 3.58 -13.19
N ARG A 261 12.94 4.12 -11.96
CA ARG A 261 14.17 4.80 -11.51
C ARG A 261 15.39 3.89 -11.51
N ALA A 262 15.26 2.64 -11.06
CA ALA A 262 16.38 1.71 -11.08
C ALA A 262 16.85 1.38 -12.50
N LYS A 263 15.93 1.34 -13.47
CA LYS A 263 16.23 1.11 -14.88
C LYS A 263 16.81 2.35 -15.57
N PHE A 264 16.32 3.53 -15.22
CA PHE A 264 16.67 4.81 -15.84
C PHE A 264 17.08 5.83 -14.75
N PRO A 265 18.26 5.67 -14.14
CA PRO A 265 18.66 6.45 -12.95
C PRO A 265 18.88 7.94 -13.20
N THR A 266 18.89 8.38 -14.47
CA THR A 266 19.05 9.79 -14.84
C THR A 266 17.72 10.51 -15.08
N LEU A 267 16.59 9.81 -14.99
CA LEU A 267 15.28 10.46 -15.14
C LEU A 267 14.93 11.24 -13.87
N SER A 268 14.49 12.49 -14.06
CA SER A 268 13.87 13.26 -13.00
C SER A 268 12.55 12.62 -12.55
N ALA A 269 12.08 12.99 -11.38
CA ALA A 269 10.78 12.57 -10.86
C ALA A 269 9.63 12.82 -11.87
N GLN A 270 9.66 13.97 -12.55
CA GLN A 270 8.66 14.31 -13.58
C GLN A 270 8.74 13.39 -14.80
N GLU A 271 9.95 13.04 -15.26
CA GLU A 271 10.14 12.10 -16.36
C GLU A 271 9.73 10.67 -15.97
N VAL A 272 9.93 10.27 -14.71
CA VAL A 272 9.43 8.99 -14.19
C VAL A 272 7.90 8.96 -14.23
N ALA A 273 7.23 10.00 -13.74
CA ALA A 273 5.78 10.12 -13.78
C ALA A 273 5.25 10.10 -15.22
N HIS A 274 5.84 10.91 -16.10
CA HIS A 274 5.52 10.94 -17.54
C HIS A 274 5.68 9.59 -18.22
N ARG A 275 6.75 8.87 -17.89
CA ARG A 275 7.00 7.55 -18.44
C ARG A 275 5.96 6.52 -17.99
N LEU A 276 5.56 6.55 -16.73
CA LEU A 276 4.50 5.69 -16.21
C LEU A 276 3.16 5.99 -16.88
N THR A 277 2.79 7.26 -17.03
CA THR A 277 1.50 7.66 -17.62
C THR A 277 1.47 7.46 -19.13
N SER A 278 2.54 7.79 -19.85
CA SER A 278 2.64 7.63 -21.32
C SER A 278 2.67 6.18 -21.78
N THR A 279 2.97 5.25 -20.88
CA THR A 279 3.03 3.81 -21.18
C THR A 279 1.85 3.02 -20.61
N ALA A 280 0.92 3.69 -19.94
CA ALA A 280 -0.29 3.08 -19.41
C ALA A 280 -1.16 2.46 -20.52
N ASP A 281 -1.91 1.42 -20.16
CA ASP A 281 -2.91 0.82 -21.03
C ASP A 281 -4.23 1.60 -20.90
N ASP A 282 -4.60 2.29 -21.96
CA ASP A 282 -5.87 3.02 -22.09
C ASP A 282 -7.06 2.04 -22.22
N ASN A 283 -7.53 1.55 -21.07
CA ASN A 283 -8.63 0.58 -20.95
C ASN A 283 -10.01 1.27 -20.77
N GLY A 284 -10.05 2.61 -20.83
CA GLY A 284 -11.23 3.46 -20.63
C GLY A 284 -11.66 4.21 -21.90
N PRO A 285 -12.38 5.33 -21.76
CA PRO A 285 -12.57 6.28 -22.85
C PRO A 285 -11.23 6.70 -23.45
N ARG A 286 -11.12 6.65 -24.78
CA ARG A 286 -9.87 6.94 -25.49
C ARG A 286 -9.24 8.26 -25.04
N GLY A 287 -7.97 8.20 -24.64
CA GLY A 287 -7.18 9.35 -24.20
C GLY A 287 -7.25 9.55 -22.69
N ARG A 288 -6.99 10.78 -22.24
CA ARG A 288 -7.02 11.09 -20.81
C ARG A 288 -8.47 11.26 -20.33
N ASP A 289 -8.85 10.56 -19.27
CA ASP A 289 -10.18 10.64 -18.66
C ASP A 289 -10.13 10.92 -17.14
N GLU A 290 -11.29 11.17 -16.52
CA GLU A 290 -11.39 11.46 -15.08
C GLU A 290 -11.42 10.20 -14.20
N GLN A 291 -11.48 9.01 -14.79
CA GLN A 291 -11.58 7.74 -14.09
C GLN A 291 -10.20 7.16 -13.78
N CYS A 292 -9.34 7.10 -14.78
CA CYS A 292 -8.01 6.52 -14.70
C CYS A 292 -6.92 7.38 -15.35
N GLY A 293 -7.21 8.64 -15.63
CA GLY A 293 -6.21 9.56 -16.19
C GLY A 293 -5.74 9.04 -17.54
N PHE A 294 -4.45 8.71 -17.65
CA PHE A 294 -3.83 8.17 -18.86
C PHE A 294 -4.01 6.66 -19.05
N GLY A 295 -4.65 5.97 -18.09
CA GLY A 295 -4.99 4.55 -18.18
C GLY A 295 -4.49 3.73 -16.99
N VAL A 296 -4.37 2.42 -17.21
CA VAL A 296 -3.95 1.46 -16.19
C VAL A 296 -2.45 1.16 -16.31
N LEU A 297 -1.76 1.14 -15.19
CA LEU A 297 -0.33 0.87 -15.08
C LEU A 297 0.12 -0.36 -15.89
N ASN A 298 1.08 -0.16 -16.80
CA ASN A 298 1.77 -1.23 -17.51
C ASN A 298 3.29 -1.18 -17.24
N ILE A 299 3.74 -1.98 -16.26
CA ILE A 299 5.13 -1.97 -15.82
C ILE A 299 6.10 -2.38 -16.93
N VAL A 300 5.75 -3.38 -17.74
CA VAL A 300 6.64 -3.86 -18.80
C VAL A 300 6.84 -2.78 -19.85
N LYS A 301 5.76 -2.12 -20.33
CA LYS A 301 5.88 -1.00 -21.26
C LYS A 301 6.66 0.16 -20.65
N ALA A 302 6.41 0.50 -19.39
CA ALA A 302 7.19 1.51 -18.67
C ALA A 302 8.68 1.18 -18.63
N LEU A 303 9.08 -0.10 -18.58
CA LEU A 303 10.49 -0.51 -18.54
C LEU A 303 11.14 -0.68 -19.92
N THR A 304 10.36 -0.81 -21.00
CA THR A 304 10.90 -1.18 -22.33
C THR A 304 10.58 -0.21 -23.46
N ALA A 305 9.55 0.62 -23.36
CA ALA A 305 9.16 1.53 -24.43
C ALA A 305 10.19 2.66 -24.60
N ASP A 306 10.35 3.13 -25.83
CA ASP A 306 10.98 4.42 -26.08
C ASP A 306 9.94 5.51 -25.78
N VAL A 307 10.25 6.40 -24.85
CA VAL A 307 9.33 7.46 -24.39
C VAL A 307 10.04 8.79 -24.62
N PRO A 308 9.50 9.65 -25.51
CA PRO A 308 10.06 10.97 -25.72
C PRO A 308 10.05 11.77 -24.40
N PRO A 309 11.13 12.51 -24.09
CA PRO A 309 11.18 13.35 -22.88
C PRO A 309 10.11 14.44 -22.93
N LEU A 310 9.65 14.90 -21.77
CA LEU A 310 8.66 15.99 -21.65
C LEU A 310 9.14 17.25 -22.36
N ASN A 311 10.44 17.55 -22.23
CA ASN A 311 11.09 18.68 -22.89
C ASN A 311 12.25 18.20 -23.76
N PRO A 312 12.01 17.90 -25.06
CA PRO A 312 13.09 17.64 -26.00
C PRO A 312 14.02 18.85 -26.05
N ALA A 313 15.31 18.66 -25.79
CA ALA A 313 16.30 19.74 -25.77
C ALA A 313 16.22 20.57 -27.07
N GLY A 314 15.74 21.81 -26.93
CA GLY A 314 15.33 22.70 -28.02
C GLY A 314 14.42 23.86 -27.58
N ALA A 315 13.79 23.76 -26.41
CA ALA A 315 13.09 24.88 -25.76
C ALA A 315 13.90 25.50 -24.60
N SER A 316 15.20 25.74 -24.81
CA SER A 316 15.93 26.69 -23.96
C SER A 316 15.70 28.10 -24.48
N GLY A 317 14.88 28.86 -23.76
CA GLY A 317 14.75 30.30 -23.92
C GLY A 317 14.50 30.93 -22.55
N SER A 318 15.56 31.50 -21.97
CA SER A 318 15.50 32.42 -20.85
C SER A 318 14.43 33.51 -21.10
N ALA A 319 13.37 33.53 -20.30
CA ALA A 319 12.58 34.73 -20.07
C ALA A 319 12.09 34.73 -18.62
N GLY A 320 12.56 35.72 -17.85
CA GLY A 320 12.05 36.03 -16.52
C GLY A 320 10.57 36.44 -16.55
N PRO A 321 9.96 36.68 -15.36
CA PRO A 321 8.53 36.86 -15.25
C PRO A 321 8.13 38.21 -15.86
N THR A 322 7.41 38.19 -16.99
CA THR A 322 6.62 39.35 -17.42
C THR A 322 5.21 39.22 -16.90
N ALA A 323 4.86 40.15 -16.02
CA ALA A 323 3.51 40.43 -15.56
C ALA A 323 2.59 40.93 -16.68
N ALA A 324 1.29 40.96 -16.35
CA ALA A 324 0.12 41.45 -17.07
C ALA A 324 -0.59 40.40 -17.96
N ALA A 325 -1.92 40.26 -17.96
CA ALA A 325 -2.94 41.22 -17.58
C ALA A 325 -4.21 40.55 -17.03
N SER A 326 -4.76 41.21 -16.01
CA SER A 326 -6.13 41.11 -15.53
C SER A 326 -7.14 41.72 -16.52
N ALA A 327 -8.18 40.96 -16.85
CA ALA A 327 -9.51 41.42 -17.26
C ALA A 327 -10.46 40.26 -16.88
N GLY A 328 -11.50 40.37 -16.04
CA GLY A 328 -12.37 41.49 -15.72
C GLY A 328 -13.71 41.27 -16.41
N VAL A 329 -14.63 40.49 -15.82
CA VAL A 329 -16.07 40.52 -16.14
C VAL A 329 -16.91 40.23 -14.88
N SER A 330 -17.42 41.32 -14.31
CA SER A 330 -18.79 41.63 -13.86
C SER A 330 -19.69 40.62 -13.13
N ALA A 331 -20.34 41.17 -12.10
CA ALA A 331 -21.26 40.52 -11.17
C ALA A 331 -22.76 40.76 -11.46
N SER A 332 -23.56 39.75 -11.05
CA SER A 332 -24.91 39.80 -10.42
C SER A 332 -26.16 40.24 -11.22
N PRO A 333 -27.42 40.03 -10.73
CA PRO A 333 -27.89 39.30 -9.53
C PRO A 333 -29.16 38.42 -9.72
N GLY A 334 -29.56 37.64 -8.70
CA GLY A 334 -30.90 37.03 -8.64
C GLY A 334 -31.21 36.36 -7.29
N ALA A 335 -32.20 36.90 -6.57
CA ALA A 335 -32.57 36.62 -5.18
C ALA A 335 -33.49 35.39 -4.99
N GLY A 336 -33.54 34.87 -3.76
CA GLY A 336 -34.59 33.94 -3.33
C GLY A 336 -34.36 33.38 -1.93
N ALA A 337 -35.04 33.95 -0.94
CA ALA A 337 -35.04 33.55 0.46
C ALA A 337 -35.82 32.25 0.72
N GLY A 338 -35.45 31.52 1.77
CA GLY A 338 -36.24 30.40 2.31
C GLY A 338 -35.56 29.74 3.49
N ALA A 339 -35.87 30.20 4.70
CA ALA A 339 -35.58 29.53 5.97
C ALA A 339 -36.65 28.45 6.28
N SER A 340 -36.43 27.69 7.36
CA SER A 340 -37.23 26.59 7.98
C SER A 340 -36.96 25.18 7.40
N THR A 341 -36.78 24.10 8.17
CA THR A 341 -37.00 23.80 9.61
C THR A 341 -36.29 22.49 9.98
N ASP A 342 -35.91 22.37 11.25
CA ASP A 342 -35.55 21.12 11.93
C ASP A 342 -36.60 20.01 11.74
N VAL A 343 -36.17 18.79 11.40
CA VAL A 343 -36.81 17.55 11.88
C VAL A 343 -35.71 16.50 12.10
N ALA A 344 -35.61 16.07 13.36
CA ALA A 344 -34.74 15.00 13.80
C ALA A 344 -35.39 13.61 13.61
N SER A 345 -34.53 12.62 13.38
CA SER A 345 -34.64 11.18 13.72
C SER A 345 -35.45 10.26 12.79
N PRO A 346 -35.22 8.93 12.82
CA PRO A 346 -34.04 8.16 13.25
C PRO A 346 -33.50 7.18 12.17
N GLU A 347 -32.32 6.61 12.45
CA GLU A 347 -31.72 5.46 11.76
C GLU A 347 -32.63 4.23 11.66
N PRO A 348 -32.30 3.30 10.74
CA PRO A 348 -32.28 1.90 11.09
C PRO A 348 -30.91 1.27 10.87
N ALA A 349 -30.42 0.67 11.94
CA ALA A 349 -29.36 -0.32 11.95
C ALA A 349 -29.69 -1.54 11.08
N GLY A 350 -28.65 -2.15 10.51
CA GLY A 350 -28.61 -3.59 10.29
C GLY A 350 -28.25 -4.05 8.88
N SER A 351 -27.03 -4.55 8.71
CA SER A 351 -26.84 -5.93 8.22
C SER A 351 -25.37 -6.35 8.36
N SER A 352 -25.08 -6.91 9.52
CA SER A 352 -23.90 -7.73 9.77
C SER A 352 -24.03 -9.04 9.00
N PHE A 353 -23.08 -9.36 8.12
CA PHE A 353 -22.88 -10.72 7.62
C PHE A 353 -21.60 -11.31 8.22
N PRO A 354 -21.65 -12.53 8.80
CA PRO A 354 -20.55 -13.09 9.56
C PRO A 354 -19.47 -13.70 8.63
N LEU A 355 -18.23 -13.22 8.74
CA LEU A 355 -17.07 -13.99 8.31
C LEU A 355 -16.78 -15.04 9.39
N VAL A 356 -16.87 -16.30 9.00
CA VAL A 356 -16.67 -17.49 9.84
C VAL A 356 -15.30 -17.45 10.52
N ALA A 357 -15.29 -17.32 11.84
CA ALA A 357 -14.17 -17.64 12.71
C ALA A 357 -14.09 -19.16 12.88
N GLY A 358 -13.16 -19.80 12.16
CA GLY A 358 -13.06 -21.24 12.05
C GLY A 358 -11.76 -21.85 12.56
N ILE A 359 -11.13 -21.37 13.65
CA ILE A 359 -10.04 -22.10 14.34
C ILE A 359 -10.11 -21.84 15.85
N ALA A 360 -11.09 -22.42 16.53
CA ALA A 360 -11.08 -22.57 18.00
C ALA A 360 -11.82 -23.83 18.49
N ALA A 361 -12.75 -24.36 17.68
CA ALA A 361 -13.46 -25.61 18.03
C ALA A 361 -12.61 -26.89 17.85
N GLY A 362 -11.57 -26.86 17.00
CA GLY A 362 -10.72 -28.03 16.74
C GLY A 362 -9.82 -28.42 17.92
N VAL A 363 -9.30 -27.44 18.66
CA VAL A 363 -8.37 -27.69 19.78
C VAL A 363 -9.10 -28.26 21.01
N VAL A 364 -10.35 -27.83 21.24
CA VAL A 364 -11.19 -28.32 22.34
C VAL A 364 -11.68 -29.76 22.07
N ALA A 365 -12.04 -30.09 20.83
CA ALA A 365 -12.51 -31.43 20.46
C ALA A 365 -11.39 -32.49 20.58
N VAL A 366 -10.16 -32.16 20.18
CA VAL A 366 -9.00 -33.06 20.30
C VAL A 366 -8.59 -33.24 21.77
N GLY A 367 -8.62 -32.16 22.57
CA GLY A 367 -8.35 -32.23 24.01
C GLY A 367 -9.37 -33.09 24.78
N ALA A 368 -10.65 -32.98 24.45
CA ALA A 368 -11.71 -33.77 25.08
C ALA A 368 -11.62 -35.27 24.73
N LEU A 369 -11.26 -35.59 23.48
CA LEU A 369 -11.05 -36.98 23.03
C LEU A 369 -9.86 -37.65 23.72
N LEU A 370 -8.74 -36.92 23.88
CA LEU A 370 -7.56 -37.40 24.61
C LEU A 370 -7.85 -37.60 26.11
N ALA A 371 -8.55 -36.66 26.75
CA ALA A 371 -8.95 -36.80 28.15
C ALA A 371 -9.91 -37.99 28.37
N PHE A 372 -10.84 -38.21 27.44
CA PHE A 372 -11.77 -39.34 27.49
C PHE A 372 -11.05 -40.70 27.33
N MET A 373 -10.10 -40.80 26.39
CA MET A 373 -9.31 -42.02 26.19
C MET A 373 -8.42 -42.35 27.41
N ILE A 374 -7.79 -41.35 28.03
CA ILE A 374 -6.98 -41.54 29.25
C ILE A 374 -7.87 -42.02 30.41
N ARG A 375 -9.08 -41.45 30.56
CA ARG A 375 -10.02 -41.84 31.62
C ARG A 375 -10.56 -43.25 31.42
N ARG A 376 -10.76 -43.70 30.18
CA ARG A 376 -11.19 -45.08 29.86
C ARG A 376 -10.09 -46.11 30.16
N ARG A 377 -8.82 -45.80 29.87
CA ARG A 377 -7.69 -46.69 30.21
C ARG A 377 -7.51 -46.89 31.71
N ARG A 378 -7.75 -45.86 32.53
CA ARG A 378 -7.65 -45.96 34.00
C ARG A 378 -8.76 -46.79 34.65
N ARG A 379 -9.90 -46.99 33.98
CA ARG A 379 -11.04 -47.78 34.50
C ARG A 379 -11.00 -49.25 34.11
N GLY A 380 -10.08 -49.66 33.23
CA GLY A 380 -9.88 -51.06 32.85
C GLY A 380 -8.71 -51.75 33.57
N ALA A 381 -8.13 -51.11 34.59
CA ALA A 381 -6.98 -51.60 35.34
C ALA A 381 -7.27 -51.73 36.85
N SER A 382 -8.53 -51.97 37.21
CA SER A 382 -8.95 -52.34 38.57
C SER A 382 -9.58 -53.71 38.57
#